data_AF-A0A922A305-F1
#
_entry.id   AF-A0A922A305-F1
#
_cell.length_a   1.000
_cell.length_b   1.000
_cell.length_c   1.000
_cell.angle_alpha   90.00
_cell.angle_beta   90.00
_cell.angle_gamma   90.00
#
_symmetry.space_group_name_H-M   'P 1'
#
loop_
_entity.id
_entity.type
_entity.pdbx_description
1 polymer ?
#
loop_
_entity_poly.entity_id
_entity_poly.type
_entity_poly.pdbx_seq_one_letter_code
_entity_poly.pdbx_strand_id
1 'polypeptide(L)'
;MPPPPLGLRILELLQQRLDQQEGSTETVKFFTVNELQKATKNYDKSRIIGQGGFGTVYKGFLADNKIVAIKKCSIEHKNHIEEFINEVVVLSQINHRHVVKFLGCCLEKQVTLLVYEFVPNGTLFKYIHQESNASTFTWETRLRIAAEIAEALWYLHSKASIPIIHRDVKSTNILLDDDFTAKVSDFGISRLVPRDRDGDQMRKITLVHGTFGYLDLEYFATH
;
A
#
# COMPACT_ATOMS: atom_id res chain seq x y z
N MET A 1 35.92 2.03 6.23
CA MET A 1 35.08 0.84 5.95
C MET A 1 34.16 1.16 4.78
N PRO A 2 33.87 0.21 3.88
CA PRO A 2 32.82 0.39 2.88
C PRO A 2 31.44 0.50 3.56
N PRO A 3 30.49 1.26 2.99
CA PRO A 3 29.14 1.35 3.51
C PRO A 3 28.44 -0.03 3.46
N PRO A 4 27.50 -0.32 4.38
CA PRO A 4 26.77 -1.58 4.39
C PRO A 4 25.95 -1.75 3.10
N PRO A 5 25.69 -2.99 2.65
CA PRO A 5 24.79 -3.27 1.54
C PRO A 5 23.44 -2.58 1.72
N LEU A 6 22.85 -2.07 0.62
CA LEU A 6 21.60 -1.30 0.67
C LEU A 6 20.47 -2.00 1.44
N GLY A 7 20.33 -3.33 1.29
CA GLY A 7 19.32 -4.11 2.01
C GLY A 7 19.50 -4.12 3.53
N LEU A 8 20.74 -4.17 4.03
CA LEU A 8 21.03 -4.12 5.48
C LEU A 8 20.66 -2.75 6.05
N ARG A 9 20.96 -1.67 5.33
CA ARG A 9 20.56 -0.31 5.74
C ARG A 9 19.04 -0.15 5.79
N ILE A 10 18.32 -0.70 4.81
CA ILE A 10 16.85 -0.65 4.80
C ILE A 10 16.27 -1.45 5.97
N LEU A 11 16.83 -2.62 6.26
CA LEU A 11 16.41 -3.44 7.40
C LEU A 11 16.64 -2.70 8.73
N GLU A 12 17.80 -2.09 8.93
CA GLU A 12 18.09 -1.29 10.13
C GLU A 12 17.11 -0.14 10.31
N LEU A 13 16.83 0.62 9.24
CA LEU A 13 15.85 1.73 9.27
C LEU A 13 14.43 1.23 9.54
N LEU A 14 14.05 0.10 8.95
CA LEU A 14 12.76 -0.53 9.17
C LEU A 14 12.62 -0.98 10.63
N GLN A 15 13.64 -1.67 11.17
CA GLN A 15 13.66 -2.14 12.56
C GLN A 15 13.52 -0.95 13.52
N GLN A 16 14.33 0.10 13.32
CA GLN A 16 14.24 1.33 14.11
C GLN A 16 12.85 1.97 14.07
N ARG A 17 12.20 2.02 12.90
CA ARG A 17 10.85 2.58 12.75
C ARG A 17 9.80 1.71 13.43
N LEU A 18 9.90 0.39 13.32
CA LEU A 18 8.99 -0.56 13.94
C LEU A 18 9.11 -0.53 15.47
N ASP A 19 10.33 -0.44 16.01
CA ASP A 19 10.59 -0.36 17.46
C ASP A 19 10.07 0.95 18.08
N GLN A 20 9.94 2.02 17.28
CA GLN A 20 9.38 3.31 17.71
C GLN A 20 7.85 3.34 17.72
N GLN A 21 7.15 2.32 17.21
CA GLN A 21 5.69 2.28 17.22
C GLN A 21 5.18 1.57 18.48
N GLU A 22 4.50 2.30 19.37
CA GLU A 22 3.75 1.72 20.48
C GLU A 22 2.43 1.14 19.94
N GLY A 23 2.41 -0.17 19.66
CA GLY A 23 1.23 -0.89 19.17
C GLY A 23 1.51 -2.37 18.95
N SER A 24 0.45 -3.19 18.84
CA SER A 24 0.59 -4.60 18.45
C SER A 24 0.93 -4.69 16.96
N THR A 25 2.21 -4.61 16.61
CA THR A 25 2.67 -4.88 15.25
C THR A 25 2.58 -6.39 15.01
N GLU A 26 1.81 -6.81 14.00
CA GLU A 26 1.94 -8.18 13.52
C GLU A 26 3.39 -8.38 13.06
N THR A 27 4.04 -9.46 13.51
CA THR A 27 5.43 -9.75 13.12
C THR A 27 5.52 -9.81 11.60
N VAL A 28 6.24 -8.86 11.00
CA VAL A 28 6.42 -8.76 9.56
C VAL A 28 7.09 -10.03 9.05
N LYS A 29 6.41 -10.76 8.16
CA LYS A 29 7.00 -11.92 7.50
C LYS A 29 8.03 -11.46 6.45
N PHE A 30 9.25 -12.00 6.55
CA PHE A 30 10.27 -11.81 5.54
C PHE A 30 10.29 -13.01 4.59
N PHE A 31 10.10 -12.74 3.30
CA PHE A 31 10.21 -13.70 2.21
C PHE A 31 11.62 -13.69 1.64
N THR A 32 12.07 -14.83 1.11
CA THR A 32 13.36 -14.88 0.39
C THR A 32 13.18 -14.44 -1.06
N VAL A 33 14.24 -13.93 -1.69
CA VAL A 33 14.19 -13.54 -3.11
C VAL A 33 13.90 -14.74 -4.00
N ASN A 34 14.41 -15.92 -3.63
CA ASN A 34 14.23 -17.16 -4.38
C ASN A 34 12.77 -17.65 -4.34
N GLU A 35 12.11 -17.51 -3.19
CA GLU A 35 10.69 -17.83 -3.04
C GLU A 35 9.84 -16.95 -3.96
N LEU A 36 10.06 -15.64 -3.94
CA LEU A 36 9.28 -14.70 -4.77
C LEU A 36 9.62 -14.80 -6.26
N GLN A 37 10.88 -15.13 -6.61
CA GLN A 37 11.25 -15.46 -7.98
C GLN A 37 10.50 -16.68 -8.50
N LYS A 38 10.46 -17.78 -7.72
CA LYS A 38 9.70 -18.98 -8.12
C LYS A 38 8.22 -18.67 -8.26
N ALA A 39 7.64 -17.94 -7.30
CA ALA A 39 6.23 -17.58 -7.30
C ALA A 39 5.83 -16.77 -8.54
N THR A 40 6.75 -15.95 -9.06
CA THR A 40 6.54 -15.07 -10.21
C THR A 40 7.12 -15.60 -11.52
N LYS A 41 7.53 -16.87 -11.62
CA LYS A 41 8.26 -17.39 -12.81
C LYS A 41 9.41 -16.45 -13.24
N ASN A 42 10.20 -16.00 -12.27
CA ASN A 42 11.27 -15.03 -12.43
C ASN A 42 10.79 -13.66 -12.95
N TYR A 43 9.74 -13.11 -12.33
CA TYR A 43 9.13 -11.83 -12.70
C TYR A 43 8.70 -11.77 -14.17
N ASP A 44 8.09 -12.85 -14.66
CA ASP A 44 7.63 -12.97 -16.04
C ASP A 44 6.60 -11.88 -16.38
N LYS A 45 6.72 -11.29 -17.58
CA LYS A 45 5.83 -10.20 -18.03
C LYS A 45 4.36 -10.60 -18.10
N SER A 46 4.07 -11.88 -18.36
CA SER A 46 2.69 -12.41 -18.37
C SER A 46 2.01 -12.37 -16.99
N ARG A 47 2.78 -12.16 -15.92
CA ARG A 47 2.26 -12.05 -14.55
C ARG A 47 2.04 -10.62 -14.10
N ILE A 48 2.36 -9.61 -14.91
CA ILE A 48 2.16 -8.21 -14.54
C ILE A 48 0.66 -7.94 -14.43
N ILE A 49 0.24 -7.42 -13.28
CA ILE A 49 -1.15 -7.02 -13.00
C ILE A 49 -1.29 -5.50 -12.77
N GLY A 50 -0.16 -4.80 -12.62
CA GLY A 50 -0.12 -3.34 -12.52
C GLY A 50 1.31 -2.82 -12.69
N GLN A 51 1.46 -1.62 -13.24
CA GLN A 51 2.75 -0.95 -13.41
C GLN A 51 2.56 0.58 -13.30
N GLY A 52 3.44 1.26 -12.59
CA GLY A 52 3.38 2.70 -12.39
C GLY A 52 4.63 3.27 -11.73
N GLY A 53 4.57 4.52 -11.25
CA GLY A 53 5.71 5.21 -10.63
C GLY A 53 6.29 4.51 -9.40
N PHE A 54 5.48 3.74 -8.69
CA PHE A 54 5.88 2.98 -7.50
C PHE A 54 6.47 1.59 -7.81
N GLY A 55 6.59 1.22 -9.09
CA GLY A 55 7.15 -0.05 -9.54
C GLY A 55 6.15 -0.94 -10.29
N THR A 56 6.42 -2.25 -10.28
CA THR A 56 5.63 -3.24 -11.03
C THR A 56 5.04 -4.29 -10.09
N VAL A 57 3.76 -4.59 -10.24
CA VAL A 57 3.04 -5.59 -9.44
C VAL A 57 2.84 -6.86 -10.26
N TYR A 58 3.27 -7.99 -9.71
CA TYR A 58 3.18 -9.31 -10.33
C TYR A 58 2.19 -10.20 -9.56
N LYS A 59 1.41 -11.00 -10.28
CA LYS A 59 0.64 -12.12 -9.71
C LYS A 59 1.57 -13.30 -9.43
N GLY A 60 1.71 -13.64 -8.16
CA GLY A 60 2.52 -14.76 -7.68
C GLY A 60 1.68 -15.94 -7.18
N PHE A 61 2.29 -17.13 -7.19
CA PHE A 61 1.75 -18.34 -6.57
C PHE A 61 2.81 -18.87 -5.59
N LEU A 62 2.55 -18.74 -4.30
CA LEU A 62 3.44 -19.25 -3.25
C LEU A 62 3.45 -20.79 -3.23
N ALA A 63 4.39 -21.39 -2.51
CA ALA A 63 4.56 -22.85 -2.45
C ALA A 63 3.35 -23.59 -1.85
N ASP A 64 2.56 -22.91 -1.02
CA ASP A 64 1.30 -23.37 -0.44
C ASP A 64 0.08 -23.15 -1.38
N ASN A 65 0.33 -22.84 -2.66
CA ASN A 65 -0.67 -22.44 -3.67
C ASN A 65 -1.41 -21.14 -3.37
N LYS A 66 -1.01 -20.37 -2.35
CA LYS A 66 -1.61 -19.06 -2.08
C LYS A 66 -1.28 -18.09 -3.22
N ILE A 67 -2.32 -17.49 -3.77
CA ILE A 67 -2.18 -16.44 -4.79
C ILE A 67 -1.89 -15.11 -4.09
N VAL A 68 -0.87 -14.40 -4.57
CA VAL A 68 -0.41 -13.14 -3.97
C VAL A 68 -0.15 -12.08 -5.03
N ALA A 69 -0.21 -10.81 -4.62
CA ALA A 69 0.30 -9.70 -5.41
C ALA A 69 1.69 -9.31 -4.87
N ILE A 70 2.70 -9.26 -5.75
CA ILE A 70 4.09 -8.95 -5.41
C ILE A 70 4.48 -7.65 -6.10
N LYS A 71 4.54 -6.55 -5.34
CA LYS A 71 4.99 -5.24 -5.81
C LYS A 71 6.51 -5.19 -5.72
N LYS A 72 7.17 -5.11 -6.88
CA LYS A 72 8.60 -4.84 -7.01
C LYS A 72 8.80 -3.35 -7.13
N CYS A 73 9.32 -2.74 -6.07
CA CYS A 73 9.53 -1.30 -6.01
C CYS A 73 10.73 -0.92 -6.88
N SER A 74 10.64 0.24 -7.56
CA SER A 74 11.81 0.84 -8.20
C SER A 74 12.67 1.50 -7.13
N ILE A 75 13.91 1.07 -6.93
CA ILE A 75 14.81 1.63 -5.90
C ILE A 75 15.85 2.59 -6.48
N GLU A 76 15.63 3.08 -7.70
CA GLU A 76 16.56 3.99 -8.37
C GLU A 76 16.69 5.33 -7.64
N HIS A 77 15.71 5.70 -6.78
CA HIS A 77 15.68 6.98 -6.06
C HIS A 77 15.43 6.78 -4.56
N LYS A 78 16.06 7.65 -3.73
CA LYS A 78 15.91 7.63 -2.27
C LYS A 78 14.46 7.69 -1.80
N ASN A 79 13.60 8.44 -2.49
CA ASN A 79 12.20 8.60 -2.12
C ASN A 79 11.46 7.26 -2.12
N HIS A 80 11.77 6.35 -3.04
CA HIS A 80 11.13 5.04 -3.10
C HIS A 80 11.53 4.09 -1.96
N ILE A 81 12.70 4.32 -1.35
CA ILE A 81 13.11 3.58 -0.15
C ILE A 81 12.25 4.02 1.05
N GLU A 82 12.05 5.33 1.22
CA GLU A 82 11.17 5.86 2.27
C GLU A 82 9.72 5.42 2.06
N GLU A 83 9.21 5.43 0.82
CA GLU A 83 7.87 4.92 0.48
C GLU A 83 7.74 3.44 0.84
N PHE A 84 8.74 2.61 0.52
CA PHE A 84 8.75 1.20 0.90
C PHE A 84 8.71 1.02 2.42
N ILE A 85 9.60 1.69 3.16
CA ILE A 85 9.66 1.59 4.63
C ILE A 85 8.34 2.05 5.23
N ASN A 86 7.81 3.18 4.74
CA ASN A 86 6.54 3.73 5.18
C ASN A 86 5.39 2.74 4.95
N GLU A 87 5.33 2.13 3.77
CA GLU A 87 4.29 1.15 3.43
C GLU A 87 4.33 -0.07 4.36
N VAL A 88 5.53 -0.61 4.67
CA VAL A 88 5.66 -1.71 5.65
C VAL A 88 5.24 -1.29 7.06
N VAL A 89 5.69 -0.12 7.52
CA VAL A 89 5.41 0.37 8.89
C VAL A 89 3.92 0.67 9.06
N VAL A 90 3.27 1.26 8.06
CA VAL A 90 1.83 1.57 8.10
C VAL A 90 1.00 0.30 8.01
N LEU A 91 1.28 -0.57 7.04
CA LEU A 91 0.46 -1.76 6.81
C LEU A 91 0.62 -2.85 7.88
N SER A 92 1.78 -2.94 8.53
CA SER A 92 1.98 -3.87 9.66
C SER A 92 1.13 -3.56 10.89
N GLN A 93 0.50 -2.38 10.93
CA GLN A 93 -0.39 -1.94 12.00
C GLN A 93 -1.88 -2.02 11.60
N ILE A 94 -2.18 -2.36 10.35
CA ILE A 94 -3.54 -2.38 9.82
C ILE A 94 -4.01 -3.82 9.65
N ASN A 95 -5.14 -4.14 10.27
CA ASN A 95 -5.88 -5.37 10.00
C ASN A 95 -7.37 -5.02 9.85
N HIS A 96 -7.79 -4.76 8.62
CA HIS A 96 -9.14 -4.32 8.30
C HIS A 96 -9.63 -4.96 7.00
N ARG A 97 -10.91 -5.39 6.95
CA ARG A 97 -11.46 -6.13 5.80
C ARG A 97 -11.47 -5.33 4.49
N HIS A 98 -11.67 -4.01 4.60
CA HIS A 98 -11.70 -3.06 3.48
C HIS A 98 -10.35 -2.38 3.21
N VAL A 99 -9.25 -2.96 3.72
CA VAL A 99 -7.88 -2.58 3.36
C VAL A 99 -7.20 -3.83 2.80
N VAL A 100 -6.38 -3.67 1.75
CA VAL A 100 -5.61 -4.79 1.19
C VAL A 100 -4.68 -5.36 2.25
N LYS A 101 -4.81 -6.66 2.51
CA LYS A 101 -4.01 -7.37 3.50
C LYS A 101 -2.55 -7.47 3.05
N PHE A 102 -1.68 -6.83 3.82
CA PHE A 102 -0.24 -7.00 3.73
C PHE A 102 0.17 -8.38 4.30
N LEU A 103 1.05 -9.07 3.60
CA LEU A 103 1.50 -10.42 3.98
C LEU A 103 2.97 -10.47 4.37
N GLY A 104 3.76 -9.45 4.01
CA GLY A 104 5.18 -9.38 4.30
C GLY A 104 6.01 -8.76 3.18
N CYS A 105 7.33 -8.78 3.31
CA CYS A 105 8.23 -8.16 2.36
C CYS A 105 9.51 -8.98 2.13
N CYS A 106 10.31 -8.61 1.14
CA CYS A 106 11.66 -9.12 0.93
C CYS A 106 12.64 -7.96 0.76
N LEU A 107 13.80 -8.09 1.38
CA LEU A 107 14.89 -7.09 1.42
C LEU A 107 16.23 -7.64 0.90
N GLU A 108 16.24 -8.87 0.38
CA GLU A 108 17.46 -9.55 -0.05
C GLU A 108 17.99 -9.02 -1.39
N LYS A 109 19.32 -9.11 -1.57
CA LYS A 109 20.02 -8.82 -2.84
C LYS A 109 19.69 -7.46 -3.46
N GLN A 110 19.45 -6.45 -2.61
CA GLN A 110 19.08 -5.09 -3.04
C GLN A 110 17.75 -5.04 -3.82
N VAL A 111 16.85 -6.01 -3.61
CA VAL A 111 15.50 -5.97 -4.16
C VAL A 111 14.53 -5.75 -3.02
N THR A 112 13.70 -4.70 -3.11
CA THR A 112 12.60 -4.45 -2.20
C THR A 112 11.30 -4.93 -2.84
N LEU A 113 10.67 -5.92 -2.19
CA LEU A 113 9.42 -6.51 -2.64
C LEU A 113 8.39 -6.42 -1.51
N LEU A 114 7.18 -6.01 -1.84
CA LEU A 114 6.04 -6.06 -0.93
C LEU A 114 5.08 -7.14 -1.39
N VAL A 115 4.58 -7.95 -0.47
CA VAL A 115 3.69 -9.08 -0.73
C VAL A 115 2.34 -8.81 -0.09
N TYR A 116 1.29 -8.91 -0.87
CA TYR A 116 -0.08 -8.66 -0.45
C TYR A 116 -0.98 -9.84 -0.82
N GLU A 117 -2.18 -9.87 -0.24
CA GLU A 117 -3.26 -10.66 -0.81
C GLU A 117 -3.50 -10.27 -2.28
N PHE A 118 -3.86 -11.25 -3.10
CA PHE A 118 -4.26 -10.98 -4.48
C PHE A 118 -5.75 -10.62 -4.51
N VAL A 119 -6.07 -9.48 -5.11
CA VAL A 119 -7.45 -8.98 -5.26
C VAL A 119 -7.88 -9.08 -6.72
N PRO A 120 -8.80 -9.99 -7.07
CA PRO A 120 -8.97 -10.49 -8.45
C PRO A 120 -9.65 -9.53 -9.43
N ASN A 121 -10.62 -8.73 -9.00
CA ASN A 121 -11.41 -7.90 -9.90
C ASN A 121 -10.74 -6.57 -10.27
N GLY A 122 -9.49 -6.34 -9.85
CA GLY A 122 -8.71 -5.16 -10.21
C GLY A 122 -9.25 -3.89 -9.55
N THR A 123 -9.03 -2.74 -10.21
CA THR A 123 -9.32 -1.42 -9.64
C THR A 123 -10.74 -0.95 -9.95
N LEU A 124 -11.34 -0.19 -9.03
CA LEU A 124 -12.62 0.49 -9.22
C LEU A 124 -12.61 1.40 -10.46
N PHE A 125 -11.46 2.01 -10.77
CA PHE A 125 -11.24 2.82 -11.98
C PHE A 125 -11.74 2.12 -13.25
N LYS A 126 -11.46 0.81 -13.40
CA LYS A 126 -11.87 0.04 -14.59
C LYS A 126 -13.40 -0.04 -14.75
N TYR A 127 -14.15 0.01 -13.65
CA TYR A 127 -15.60 -0.13 -13.68
C TYR A 127 -16.32 1.19 -13.87
N ILE A 128 -15.73 2.28 -13.37
CA ILE A 128 -16.37 3.61 -13.45
C ILE A 128 -15.99 4.37 -14.73
N HIS A 129 -14.85 4.06 -15.37
CA HIS A 129 -14.37 4.79 -16.54
C HIS A 129 -14.39 4.01 -17.85
N GLN A 130 -14.58 2.68 -17.84
CA GLN A 130 -14.68 1.90 -19.08
C GLN A 130 -16.14 1.63 -19.39
N GLU A 131 -16.62 2.14 -20.54
CA GLU A 131 -18.03 2.07 -20.96
C GLU A 131 -18.57 0.62 -21.00
N SER A 132 -17.72 -0.36 -21.30
CA SER A 132 -18.08 -1.78 -21.31
C SER A 132 -18.54 -2.31 -19.95
N ASN A 133 -18.17 -1.64 -18.86
CA ASN A 133 -18.46 -2.04 -17.48
C ASN A 133 -19.51 -1.14 -16.80
N ALA A 134 -20.06 -0.15 -17.51
CA ALA A 134 -20.99 0.83 -16.94
C ALA A 134 -22.29 0.18 -16.43
N SER A 135 -22.69 -0.96 -17.02
CA SER A 135 -23.84 -1.78 -16.60
C SER A 135 -23.52 -2.79 -15.51
N THR A 136 -22.24 -2.98 -15.13
CA THR A 136 -21.83 -4.00 -14.16
C THR A 136 -22.31 -3.68 -12.74
N PHE A 137 -22.42 -2.40 -12.36
CA PHE A 137 -22.81 -1.99 -11.02
C PHE A 137 -24.16 -1.30 -10.95
N THR A 138 -25.09 -1.94 -10.24
CA THR A 138 -26.33 -1.31 -9.76
C THR A 138 -26.03 -0.18 -8.79
N TRP A 139 -27.01 0.67 -8.54
CA TRP A 139 -26.89 1.78 -7.60
C TRP A 139 -26.57 1.30 -6.18
N GLU A 140 -27.19 0.21 -5.76
CA GLU A 140 -26.99 -0.42 -4.45
C GLU A 140 -25.53 -0.86 -4.27
N THR A 141 -24.93 -1.47 -5.29
CA THR A 141 -23.51 -1.85 -5.27
C THR A 141 -22.60 -0.64 -5.18
N ARG A 142 -22.92 0.46 -5.88
CA ARG A 142 -22.13 1.70 -5.80
C ARG A 142 -22.18 2.32 -4.40
N LEU A 143 -23.35 2.37 -3.79
CA LEU A 143 -23.53 2.85 -2.42
C LEU A 143 -22.80 1.96 -1.40
N ARG A 144 -22.86 0.63 -1.58
CA ARG A 144 -22.12 -0.32 -0.76
C ARG A 144 -20.62 -0.06 -0.84
N ILE A 145 -20.05 0.01 -2.05
CA ILE A 145 -18.63 0.31 -2.26
C ILE A 145 -18.24 1.63 -1.58
N ALA A 146 -19.05 2.68 -1.72
CA ALA A 146 -18.78 3.98 -1.08
C ALA A 146 -18.77 3.87 0.46
N ALA A 147 -19.72 3.13 1.04
CA ALA A 147 -19.78 2.89 2.48
C ALA A 147 -18.57 2.08 2.98
N GLU A 148 -18.17 1.04 2.26
CA GLU A 148 -17.00 0.20 2.58
C GLU A 148 -15.68 1.01 2.55
N ILE A 149 -15.52 1.90 1.57
CA ILE A 149 -14.38 2.82 1.50
C ILE A 149 -14.42 3.79 2.69
N ALA A 150 -15.58 4.37 3.00
CA ALA A 150 -15.73 5.28 4.13
C ALA A 150 -15.43 4.59 5.47
N GLU A 151 -15.84 3.34 5.65
CA GLU A 151 -15.52 2.52 6.82
C GLU A 151 -14.02 2.29 6.96
N ALA A 152 -13.33 1.95 5.86
CA ALA A 152 -11.88 1.82 5.86
C ALA A 152 -11.19 3.12 6.29
N LEU A 153 -11.60 4.26 5.73
CA LEU A 153 -11.01 5.56 6.07
C LEU A 153 -11.32 5.96 7.52
N TRP A 154 -12.52 5.71 8.00
CA TRP A 154 -12.88 5.94 9.40
C TRP A 154 -12.01 5.11 10.34
N TYR A 155 -11.80 3.82 10.02
CA TYR A 155 -10.91 2.94 10.77
C TYR A 155 -9.50 3.52 10.83
N LEU A 156 -8.92 3.89 9.68
CA LEU A 156 -7.58 4.46 9.58
C LEU A 156 -7.42 5.74 10.40
N HIS A 157 -8.40 6.64 10.35
CA HIS A 157 -8.35 7.93 11.05
C HIS A 157 -8.63 7.81 12.54
N SER A 158 -9.51 6.90 12.95
CA SER A 158 -10.10 6.94 14.30
C SER A 158 -9.73 5.74 15.17
N LYS A 159 -9.56 4.56 14.57
CA LYS A 159 -9.43 3.28 15.30
C LYS A 159 -8.03 2.67 15.24
N ALA A 160 -7.22 3.01 14.25
CA ALA A 160 -5.81 2.63 14.24
C ALA A 160 -5.10 3.13 15.51
N SER A 161 -4.08 2.38 15.97
CA SER A 161 -3.30 2.73 17.18
C SER A 161 -2.79 4.15 17.08
N ILE A 162 -2.15 4.48 15.95
CA ILE A 162 -1.81 5.82 15.54
C ILE A 162 -2.67 6.16 14.32
N PRO A 163 -3.39 7.31 14.29
CA PRO A 163 -4.16 7.75 13.13
C PRO A 163 -3.32 7.76 11.84
N ILE A 164 -3.89 7.24 10.75
CA ILE A 164 -3.24 7.10 9.45
C ILE A 164 -3.98 7.92 8.41
N ILE A 165 -3.34 8.94 7.84
CA ILE A 165 -3.86 9.67 6.68
C ILE A 165 -3.32 9.01 5.42
N HIS A 166 -4.20 8.50 4.55
CA HIS A 166 -3.79 7.78 3.34
C HIS A 166 -3.08 8.66 2.30
N ARG A 167 -3.56 9.91 2.12
CA ARG A 167 -3.07 10.91 1.14
C ARG A 167 -3.18 10.58 -0.36
N ASP A 168 -3.74 9.43 -0.74
CA ASP A 168 -3.89 9.05 -2.17
C ASP A 168 -5.14 8.20 -2.43
N VAL A 169 -6.27 8.62 -1.86
CA VAL A 169 -7.56 7.96 -2.09
C VAL A 169 -8.07 8.33 -3.48
N LYS A 170 -8.08 7.35 -4.39
CA LYS A 170 -8.57 7.48 -5.77
C LYS A 170 -9.04 6.14 -6.30
N SER A 171 -9.84 6.13 -7.36
CA SER A 171 -10.42 4.89 -7.91
C SER A 171 -9.39 3.87 -8.41
N THR A 172 -8.15 4.26 -8.72
CA THR A 172 -7.07 3.33 -9.06
C THR A 172 -6.47 2.62 -7.84
N ASN A 173 -6.67 3.18 -6.64
CA ASN A 173 -6.17 2.64 -5.38
C ASN A 173 -7.26 1.91 -4.57
N ILE A 174 -8.47 1.78 -5.13
CA ILE A 174 -9.53 0.93 -4.60
C ILE A 174 -9.57 -0.34 -5.45
N LEU A 175 -9.23 -1.48 -4.84
CA LEU A 175 -9.34 -2.80 -5.45
C LEU A 175 -10.68 -3.45 -5.09
N LEU A 176 -11.14 -4.36 -5.94
CA LEU A 176 -12.39 -5.11 -5.74
C LEU A 176 -12.10 -6.60 -5.66
N ASP A 177 -12.57 -7.25 -4.59
CA ASP A 177 -12.45 -8.70 -4.46
C ASP A 177 -13.53 -9.46 -5.26
N ASP A 178 -13.59 -10.79 -5.10
CA ASP A 178 -14.51 -11.66 -5.83
C ASP A 178 -15.98 -11.26 -5.68
N ASP A 179 -16.36 -10.67 -4.54
CA ASP A 179 -17.73 -10.20 -4.24
C ASP A 179 -17.94 -8.71 -4.56
N PHE A 180 -16.99 -8.10 -5.27
CA PHE A 180 -16.90 -6.65 -5.49
C PHE A 180 -16.89 -5.86 -4.17
N THR A 181 -16.31 -6.43 -3.11
CA THR A 181 -16.05 -5.70 -1.86
C THR A 181 -14.83 -4.81 -2.06
N ALA A 182 -14.94 -3.56 -1.63
CA ALA A 182 -13.89 -2.57 -1.77
C ALA A 182 -12.76 -2.81 -0.77
N LYS A 183 -11.52 -2.70 -1.28
CA LYS A 183 -10.27 -2.74 -0.51
C LYS A 183 -9.37 -1.59 -0.88
N VAL A 184 -9.07 -0.72 0.08
CA VAL A 184 -8.14 0.41 -0.07
C VAL A 184 -6.70 -0.12 -0.14
N SER A 185 -5.89 0.43 -1.05
CA SER A 185 -4.53 -0.01 -1.35
C SER A 185 -3.57 1.17 -1.58
N ASP A 186 -2.27 0.88 -1.67
CA ASP A 186 -1.19 1.83 -1.96
C ASP A 186 -0.93 2.86 -0.85
N PHE A 187 -0.28 2.39 0.22
CA PHE A 187 0.03 3.19 1.41
C PHE A 187 1.43 3.81 1.36
N GLY A 188 2.11 3.76 0.21
CA GLY A 188 3.49 4.27 0.05
C GLY A 188 3.66 5.71 0.50
N ILE A 189 2.67 6.57 0.21
CA ILE A 189 2.63 7.97 0.65
C ILE A 189 1.65 8.19 1.81
N SER A 190 1.28 7.19 2.59
CA SER A 190 0.47 7.41 3.81
C SER A 190 1.28 8.13 4.91
N ARG A 191 0.60 8.61 5.95
CA ARG A 191 1.24 9.29 7.08
C ARG A 191 0.62 8.89 8.41
N LEU A 192 1.47 8.51 9.36
CA LEU A 192 1.11 8.34 10.77
C LEU A 192 1.07 9.71 11.47
N VAL A 193 -0.01 9.99 12.18
CA VAL A 193 -0.25 11.26 12.88
C VAL A 193 -0.53 10.96 14.36
N PRO A 194 0.52 11.01 15.22
CA PRO A 194 0.35 10.81 16.66
C PRO A 194 -0.65 11.82 17.25
N ARG A 195 -1.55 11.35 18.11
CA ARG A 195 -2.63 12.18 18.70
C ARG A 195 -2.09 13.29 19.62
N ASP A 196 -0.89 13.11 20.17
CA ASP A 196 -0.31 13.99 21.19
C ASP A 196 0.59 15.11 20.64
N ARG A 197 0.74 15.21 19.30
CA ARG A 197 1.45 16.34 18.67
C ARG A 197 0.44 17.30 18.08
N ASP A 198 0.55 18.59 18.39
CA ASP A 198 -0.31 19.65 17.84
C ASP A 198 -0.43 19.51 16.31
N GLY A 199 -1.65 19.22 15.84
CA GLY A 199 -1.94 19.02 14.42
C GLY A 199 -1.53 20.20 13.53
N ASP A 200 -1.35 21.38 14.12
CA ASP A 200 -0.99 22.63 13.45
C ASP A 200 0.53 22.76 13.14
N GLN A 201 1.40 22.15 13.96
CA GLN A 201 2.85 22.10 13.65
C GLN A 201 3.14 21.05 12.55
N MET A 202 2.41 19.94 12.57
CA MET A 202 2.54 18.84 11.62
C MET A 202 2.03 19.23 10.22
N ARG A 203 1.08 20.17 10.14
CA ARG A 203 0.50 20.80 8.95
C ARG A 203 1.41 21.83 8.25
N LYS A 204 2.56 22.23 8.80
CA LYS A 204 3.41 23.27 8.19
C LYS A 204 4.72 22.74 7.57
N ILE A 205 5.01 21.45 7.73
CA ILE A 205 6.35 20.87 7.45
C ILE A 205 6.28 19.80 6.33
N THR A 206 5.14 19.63 5.65
CA THR A 206 4.90 18.42 4.84
C THR A 206 4.82 18.71 3.35
N LEU A 207 5.76 18.16 2.57
CA LEU A 207 5.66 18.13 1.11
C LEU A 207 4.28 17.64 0.66
N VAL A 208 3.66 18.37 -0.27
CA VAL A 208 2.38 18.00 -0.89
C VAL A 208 2.56 16.68 -1.65
N HIS A 209 1.77 15.68 -1.29
CA HIS A 209 1.71 14.38 -1.95
C HIS A 209 0.27 14.03 -2.29
N GLY A 210 0.07 13.31 -3.39
CA GLY A 210 -1.23 12.81 -3.83
C GLY A 210 -1.43 12.99 -5.33
N THR A 211 -2.62 12.65 -5.81
CA THR A 211 -2.95 12.70 -7.23
C THR A 211 -3.70 13.98 -7.57
N PHE A 212 -3.24 14.70 -8.60
CA PHE A 212 -3.93 15.90 -9.10
C PHE A 212 -5.40 15.60 -9.43
N GLY A 213 -6.31 16.49 -9.02
CA GLY A 213 -7.76 16.29 -9.11
C GLY A 213 -8.39 15.56 -7.92
N TYR A 214 -7.59 14.92 -7.05
CA TYR A 214 -8.02 14.29 -5.79
C TYR A 214 -7.45 14.99 -4.55
N LEU A 215 -6.55 15.96 -4.74
CA LEU A 215 -5.96 16.76 -3.67
C LEU A 215 -6.99 17.74 -3.10
N ASP A 216 -6.99 17.85 -1.77
CA ASP A 216 -7.70 18.91 -1.08
C ASP A 216 -7.08 20.28 -1.42
N LEU A 217 -7.93 21.27 -1.72
CA LEU A 217 -7.49 22.59 -2.16
C LEU A 217 -6.75 23.37 -1.06
N GLU A 218 -7.16 23.23 0.20
CA GLU A 218 -6.48 23.87 1.33
C GLU A 218 -5.11 23.21 1.54
N TYR A 219 -5.01 21.89 1.42
CA TYR A 219 -3.74 21.18 1.49
C TYR A 219 -2.75 21.60 0.40
N PHE A 220 -3.23 21.81 -0.83
CA PHE A 220 -2.41 22.29 -1.94
C PHE A 220 -1.99 23.76 -1.78
N ALA A 221 -2.85 24.61 -1.20
CA ALA A 221 -2.60 26.05 -1.10
C ALA A 221 -1.68 26.45 0.07
N THR A 222 -1.51 25.58 1.07
CA THR A 222 -0.83 25.90 2.33
C THR A 222 0.63 25.40 2.43
N HIS A 223 1.17 24.83 1.34
CA HIS A 223 2.55 24.31 1.23
C HIS A 223 3.15 24.61 -0.15
#